data_AF-A0A1D7U2P9-F1
#
_entry.id   AF-A0A1D7U2P9-F1
#
_cell.length_a   1.000
_cell.length_b   1.000
_cell.length_c   1.000
_cell.angle_alpha   90.00
_cell.angle_beta   90.00
_cell.angle_gamma   90.00
#
_symmetry.space_group_name_H-M   'P 1'
#
loop_
_entity.id
_entity.type
_entity.pdbx_description
1 polymer ?
#
loop_
_entity_poly.entity_id
_entity_poly.type
_entity_poly.pdbx_seq_one_letter_code
_entity_poly.pdbx_strand_id
1 'polypeptide(L)'
;MAAPNALERIVFESGEVLPTDALFFRSDGTANVEIARRLGVDAGRGKSVRTGGYGKTGVPGVFVAGDVSRHVQFSIVAAGEGAAAAFAINSELLKEDLAGFSANSTESPKSTEAPKSTEATKSIEATTAPDAALGAHPSQGDGS
;
A
#
# COMPACT_ATOMS: atom_id res chain seq x y z
N MET A 1 32.32 -25.04 -1.73
CA MET A 1 32.68 -24.78 -0.32
C MET A 1 31.56 -23.95 0.27
N ALA A 2 30.90 -24.42 1.34
CA ALA A 2 29.79 -23.70 1.96
C ALA A 2 30.26 -22.34 2.50
N ALA A 3 29.41 -21.33 2.43
CA ALA A 3 29.72 -20.00 2.97
C ALA A 3 29.84 -20.09 4.51
N PRO A 4 30.74 -19.31 5.15
CA PRO A 4 30.79 -19.26 6.60
C PRO A 4 29.42 -18.82 7.16
N ASN A 5 28.94 -19.54 8.19
CA ASN A 5 27.63 -19.37 8.83
C ASN A 5 26.40 -19.82 8.01
N ALA A 6 26.55 -20.83 7.13
CA ALA A 6 25.41 -21.45 6.45
C ALA A 6 24.60 -22.37 7.39
N LEU A 7 23.32 -22.57 7.06
CA LEU A 7 22.52 -23.65 7.65
C LEU A 7 23.11 -25.00 7.21
N GLU A 8 23.29 -25.92 8.15
CA GLU A 8 23.85 -27.25 7.85
C GLU A 8 22.90 -28.40 8.24
N ARG A 9 22.02 -28.18 9.23
CA ARG A 9 21.13 -29.20 9.77
C ARG A 9 19.97 -28.64 10.57
N ILE A 10 18.94 -29.45 10.72
CA ILE A 10 17.85 -29.28 11.68
C ILE A 10 18.03 -30.32 12.79
N VAL A 11 17.85 -29.92 14.04
CA VAL A 11 17.87 -30.81 15.21
C VAL A 11 16.47 -30.84 15.81
N PHE A 12 15.85 -32.01 15.85
CA PHE A 12 14.52 -32.20 16.41
C PHE A 12 14.59 -32.37 17.95
N GLU A 13 13.48 -32.16 18.64
CA GLU A 13 13.38 -32.34 20.11
C GLU A 13 13.78 -33.75 20.55
N SER A 14 13.56 -34.76 19.70
CA SER A 14 13.99 -36.15 19.91
C SER A 14 15.51 -36.35 19.86
N GLY A 15 16.28 -35.35 19.42
CA GLY A 15 17.71 -35.44 19.15
C GLY A 15 18.05 -35.97 17.74
N GLU A 16 17.04 -36.32 16.92
CA GLU A 16 17.24 -36.66 15.52
C GLU A 16 17.80 -35.46 14.73
N VAL A 17 18.66 -35.75 13.76
CA VAL A 17 19.36 -34.73 12.96
C VAL A 17 19.06 -34.93 11.47
N LEU A 18 18.62 -33.87 10.81
CA LEU A 18 18.41 -33.83 9.35
C LEU A 18 19.40 -32.86 8.70
N PRO A 19 20.35 -33.32 7.87
CA PRO A 19 21.22 -32.44 7.07
C PRO A 19 20.40 -31.56 6.12
N THR A 20 20.67 -30.26 6.06
CA THR A 20 19.88 -29.30 5.28
C THR A 20 20.68 -28.04 4.99
N ASP A 21 20.73 -27.63 3.71
CA ASP A 21 21.42 -26.40 3.29
C ASP A 21 20.50 -25.15 3.29
N ALA A 22 19.17 -25.34 3.26
CA ALA A 22 18.19 -24.25 3.21
C ALA A 22 16.85 -24.63 3.86
N LEU A 23 16.22 -23.66 4.53
CA LEU A 23 14.90 -23.80 5.16
C LEU A 23 13.95 -22.70 4.67
N PHE A 24 12.76 -23.08 4.21
CA PHE A 24 11.67 -22.15 3.91
C PHE A 24 10.60 -22.27 4.98
N PHE A 25 10.22 -21.14 5.57
CA PHE A 25 9.10 -21.05 6.50
C PHE A 25 8.28 -19.81 6.17
N ARG A 26 7.00 -19.84 6.52
CA ARG A 26 6.16 -18.63 6.50
C ARG A 26 6.00 -18.14 7.92
N SER A 27 6.52 -16.95 8.19
CA SER A 27 6.18 -16.22 9.41
C SER A 27 4.77 -15.65 9.27
N ASP A 28 3.99 -15.68 10.34
CA ASP A 28 2.71 -14.99 10.41
C ASP A 28 2.93 -13.49 10.65
N GLY A 29 3.63 -12.84 9.72
CA GLY A 29 4.05 -11.44 9.82
C GLY A 29 2.90 -10.51 10.21
N THR A 30 3.08 -9.78 11.30
CA THR A 30 2.19 -8.68 11.72
C THR A 30 2.71 -7.38 11.11
N ALA A 31 1.94 -6.73 10.23
CA ALA A 31 2.35 -5.41 9.76
C ALA A 31 2.32 -4.41 10.92
N ASN A 32 3.24 -3.44 10.87
CA ASN A 32 3.28 -2.38 11.88
C ASN A 32 2.23 -1.31 11.57
N VAL A 33 1.06 -1.46 12.19
CA VAL A 33 -0.11 -0.58 11.98
C VAL A 33 -0.26 0.51 13.05
N GLU A 34 0.68 0.63 13.99
CA GLU A 34 0.55 1.54 15.13
C GLU A 34 0.45 3.00 14.70
N ILE A 35 1.28 3.42 13.74
CA ILE A 35 1.22 4.79 13.22
C ILE A 35 -0.11 5.07 12.51
N ALA A 36 -0.62 4.11 11.74
CA ALA A 36 -1.91 4.23 11.07
C ALA A 36 -3.06 4.37 12.08
N ARG A 37 -3.02 3.59 13.17
CA ARG A 37 -4.01 3.68 14.26
C ARG A 37 -3.98 5.05 14.96
N ARG A 38 -2.79 5.59 15.23
CA ARG A 38 -2.65 6.93 15.83
C ARG A 38 -3.18 8.04 14.93
N LEU A 39 -3.15 7.83 13.61
CA LEU A 39 -3.75 8.71 12.62
C LEU A 39 -5.26 8.49 12.43
N GLY A 40 -5.89 7.60 13.21
CA GLY A 40 -7.33 7.32 13.16
C GLY A 40 -7.75 6.31 12.09
N VAL A 41 -6.79 5.64 11.43
CA VAL A 41 -7.10 4.62 10.42
C VAL A 41 -7.59 3.34 11.09
N ASP A 42 -8.76 2.86 10.67
CA ASP A 42 -9.28 1.56 11.11
C ASP A 42 -8.52 0.42 10.44
N ALA A 43 -7.57 -0.16 11.19
CA ALA A 43 -6.85 -1.38 10.80
C ALA A 43 -7.61 -2.67 11.16
N GLY A 44 -8.77 -2.57 11.82
CA GLY A 44 -9.54 -3.68 12.38
C GLY A 44 -8.75 -4.52 13.38
N ARG A 45 -9.21 -5.77 13.60
CA ARG A 45 -8.43 -6.82 14.30
C ARG A 45 -7.36 -7.46 13.41
N GLY A 46 -7.26 -7.03 12.15
CA GLY A 46 -6.36 -7.60 11.16
C GLY A 46 -4.91 -7.12 11.36
N LYS A 47 -3.99 -7.85 10.73
CA LYS A 47 -2.56 -7.55 10.69
C LYS A 47 -2.17 -6.56 9.59
N SER A 48 -3.14 -5.91 8.92
CA SER A 48 -2.93 -5.02 7.77
C SER A 48 -4.11 -4.05 7.57
N VAL A 49 -3.82 -2.88 7.01
CA VAL A 49 -4.82 -1.81 6.79
C VAL A 49 -5.66 -2.11 5.56
N ARG A 50 -6.99 -1.87 5.62
CA ARG A 50 -7.84 -1.86 4.43
C ARG A 50 -7.74 -0.50 3.76
N THR A 51 -7.47 -0.50 2.46
CA THR A 51 -7.46 0.71 1.64
C THR A 51 -8.48 0.59 0.52
N GLY A 52 -8.96 1.74 0.04
CA GLY A 52 -9.60 1.86 -1.26
C GLY A 52 -8.57 1.93 -2.39
N GLY A 53 -9.03 2.25 -3.59
CA GLY A 53 -8.16 2.44 -4.75
C GLY A 53 -7.04 3.46 -4.47
N TYR A 54 -5.85 3.19 -5.01
CA TYR A 54 -4.65 4.01 -4.86
C TYR A 54 -4.19 4.21 -3.40
N GLY A 55 -4.48 3.27 -2.50
CA GLY A 55 -3.97 3.32 -1.13
C GLY A 55 -4.72 4.26 -0.19
N LYS A 56 -5.86 4.83 -0.62
CA LYS A 56 -6.68 5.71 0.21
C LYS A 56 -7.21 5.01 1.46
N THR A 57 -7.12 5.67 2.60
CA THR A 57 -7.77 5.21 3.83
C THR A 57 -9.11 5.91 4.04
N GLY A 58 -9.82 5.56 5.13
CA GLY A 58 -11.00 6.31 5.57
C GLY A 58 -10.68 7.66 6.22
N VAL A 59 -9.39 7.97 6.47
CA VAL A 59 -8.96 9.24 7.05
C VAL A 59 -8.46 10.16 5.93
N PRO A 60 -9.04 11.36 5.76
CA PRO A 60 -8.60 12.33 4.75
C PRO A 60 -7.09 12.64 4.86
N GLY A 61 -6.41 12.70 3.71
CA GLY A 61 -4.97 12.96 3.66
C GLY A 61 -4.07 11.81 4.11
N VAL A 62 -4.63 10.66 4.53
CA VAL A 62 -3.86 9.49 4.98
C VAL A 62 -3.97 8.35 3.97
N PHE A 63 -2.81 7.86 3.54
CA PHE A 63 -2.64 6.82 2.54
C PHE A 63 -1.73 5.71 3.06
N VAL A 64 -1.89 4.49 2.53
CA VAL A 64 -1.07 3.32 2.86
C VAL A 64 -0.54 2.67 1.59
N ALA A 65 0.73 2.24 1.64
CA ALA A 65 1.43 1.49 0.60
C ALA A 65 2.47 0.55 1.24
N GLY A 66 2.90 -0.46 0.49
CA GLY A 66 3.91 -1.43 0.91
C GLY A 66 3.37 -2.46 1.91
N ASP A 67 4.25 -3.01 2.74
CA ASP A 67 3.94 -4.16 3.62
C ASP A 67 2.89 -3.89 4.71
N VAL A 68 2.48 -2.62 4.89
CA VAL A 68 1.36 -2.22 5.77
C VAL A 68 -0.01 -2.44 5.08
N SER A 69 -0.01 -2.56 3.75
CA SER A 69 -1.15 -2.95 2.93
C SER A 69 -1.36 -4.46 2.99
N ARG A 70 -2.32 -4.99 2.21
CA ARG A 70 -2.69 -6.42 2.21
C ARG A 70 -2.05 -7.24 1.11
N HIS A 71 -1.23 -6.63 0.26
CA HIS A 71 -0.73 -7.30 -0.93
C HIS A 71 0.48 -8.19 -0.63
N VAL A 72 0.95 -8.87 -1.68
CA VAL A 72 2.16 -9.69 -1.61
C VAL A 72 3.36 -8.85 -1.19
N GLN A 73 4.18 -9.39 -0.29
CA GLN A 73 5.38 -8.74 0.25
C GLN A 73 6.53 -8.79 -0.76
N PHE A 74 6.33 -8.15 -1.92
CA PHE A 74 7.33 -7.99 -2.96
C PHE A 74 7.70 -6.53 -3.11
N SER A 75 9.01 -6.25 -3.18
CA SER A 75 9.52 -4.88 -3.30
C SER A 75 8.96 -4.13 -4.52
N ILE A 76 8.72 -4.84 -5.62
CA ILE A 76 8.13 -4.24 -6.84
C ILE A 76 6.65 -3.85 -6.64
N VAL A 77 5.91 -4.63 -5.86
CA VAL A 77 4.52 -4.33 -5.53
C VAL A 77 4.46 -3.14 -4.58
N ALA A 78 5.29 -3.12 -3.55
CA ALA A 78 5.43 -1.98 -2.65
C ALA A 78 5.77 -0.67 -3.40
N ALA A 79 6.67 -0.74 -4.38
CA ALA A 79 7.02 0.41 -5.22
C ALA A 79 5.82 0.90 -6.06
N GLY A 80 5.09 -0.03 -6.69
CA GLY A 80 3.89 0.29 -7.46
C GLY A 80 2.78 0.92 -6.62
N GLU A 81 2.55 0.40 -5.41
CA GLU A 81 1.62 0.98 -4.45
C GLU A 81 2.03 2.39 -4.02
N GLY A 82 3.33 2.61 -3.77
CA GLY A 82 3.85 3.94 -3.45
C GLY A 82 3.60 4.96 -4.56
N ALA A 83 3.81 4.56 -5.82
CA ALA A 83 3.53 5.41 -6.98
C ALA A 83 2.02 5.73 -7.10
N ALA A 84 1.16 4.73 -6.88
CA ALA A 84 -0.29 4.90 -6.89
C ALA A 84 -0.77 5.88 -5.80
N ALA A 85 -0.27 5.71 -4.57
CA ALA A 85 -0.57 6.61 -3.46
C ALA A 85 -0.07 8.05 -3.72
N ALA A 86 1.15 8.20 -4.23
CA ALA A 86 1.69 9.52 -4.57
C ALA A 86 0.86 10.25 -5.63
N PHE A 87 0.40 9.53 -6.66
CA PHE A 87 -0.51 10.10 -7.67
C PHE A 87 -1.81 10.60 -7.03
N ALA A 88 -2.40 9.82 -6.13
CA ALA A 88 -3.64 10.18 -5.46
C ALA A 88 -3.48 11.38 -4.51
N ILE A 89 -2.37 11.42 -3.75
CA ILE A 89 -2.02 12.57 -2.89
C ILE A 89 -1.90 13.84 -3.74
N ASN A 90 -1.11 13.81 -4.81
CA ASN A 90 -0.93 14.96 -5.70
C ASN A 90 -2.27 15.42 -6.29
N SER A 91 -3.14 14.47 -6.66
CA SER A 91 -4.46 14.77 -7.21
C SER A 91 -5.41 15.40 -6.18
N GLU A 92 -5.29 15.06 -4.89
CA GLU A 92 -6.06 15.69 -3.82
C GLU A 92 -5.56 17.10 -3.54
N LEU A 93 -4.25 17.29 -3.40
CA LEU A 93 -3.64 18.60 -3.18
C LEU A 93 -3.97 19.60 -4.30
N LEU A 94 -3.89 19.17 -5.57
CA LEU A 94 -4.26 20.05 -6.69
C LEU A 94 -5.73 20.49 -6.65
N LYS A 95 -6.63 19.62 -6.19
CA LYS A 95 -8.05 19.98 -6.04
C LYS A 95 -8.26 20.95 -4.89
N GLU A 96 -7.54 20.76 -3.78
CA GLU A 96 -7.55 21.66 -2.63
C GLU A 96 -7.06 23.05 -3.02
N ASP A 97 -5.93 23.14 -3.75
CA ASP A 97 -5.38 24.40 -4.26
C ASP A 97 -6.40 25.13 -5.13
N LEU A 98 -6.96 24.43 -6.13
CA LEU A 98 -7.95 25.00 -7.06
C LEU A 98 -9.22 25.47 -6.33
N ALA A 99 -9.70 24.73 -5.33
CA ALA A 99 -10.83 25.14 -4.51
C ALA A 99 -10.52 26.40 -3.69
N GLY A 100 -9.31 26.50 -3.13
CA GLY A 100 -8.82 27.67 -2.41
C GLY A 100 -8.71 28.92 -3.30
N PHE A 101 -8.28 28.76 -4.56
CA PHE A 101 -8.25 29.85 -5.54
C PHE A 101 -9.65 30.40 -5.85
N SER A 102 -10.65 29.52 -5.98
CA SER A 102 -12.04 29.96 -6.25
C SER A 102 -12.67 30.71 -5.06
N ALA A 103 -12.27 30.41 -3.82
CA ALA A 103 -12.80 31.07 -2.63
C ALA A 103 -12.18 32.46 -2.37
N ASN A 104 -10.94 32.69 -2.83
CA ASN A 104 -10.22 33.96 -2.65
C ASN A 104 -10.39 34.97 -3.80
N SER A 105 -11.22 34.68 -4.80
CA SER A 105 -11.42 35.53 -5.99
C SER A 105 -12.41 36.70 -5.80
N THR A 106 -12.43 37.36 -4.62
CA THR A 106 -13.17 38.63 -4.42
C THR A 106 -12.35 39.88 -4.73
N GLU A 107 -11.10 39.74 -5.19
CA GLU A 107 -10.37 40.83 -5.86
C GLU A 107 -10.42 40.67 -7.39
N SER A 108 -10.88 41.71 -8.07
CA SER A 108 -11.03 41.77 -9.53
C SER A 108 -9.68 41.62 -10.26
N PRO A 109 -9.59 40.85 -11.36
CA PRO A 109 -8.34 40.65 -12.08
C PRO A 109 -8.00 41.87 -12.94
N LYS A 110 -6.79 42.42 -12.77
CA LYS A 110 -6.19 43.39 -13.70
C LYS A 110 -5.62 42.61 -14.90
N SER A 111 -6.12 42.93 -16.08
CA SER A 111 -5.80 42.31 -17.38
C SER A 111 -4.30 42.22 -17.69
N THR A 112 -3.80 41.01 -18.01
CA THR A 112 -2.68 40.84 -18.95
C THR A 112 -2.74 39.47 -19.64
N GLU A 113 -2.43 39.49 -20.94
CA GLU A 113 -2.55 38.51 -22.04
C GLU A 113 -2.42 36.99 -21.79
N ALA A 114 -3.20 36.24 -22.57
CA ALA A 114 -3.22 34.78 -22.66
C ALA A 114 -2.18 34.20 -23.64
N PRO A 115 -1.50 33.09 -23.33
CA PRO A 115 -0.88 32.26 -24.36
C PRO A 115 -1.86 31.19 -24.88
N LYS A 116 -1.84 31.01 -26.21
CA LYS A 116 -2.66 30.07 -26.98
C LYS A 116 -2.27 28.60 -26.71
N SER A 117 -3.29 27.75 -26.76
CA SER A 117 -3.30 26.30 -26.64
C SER A 117 -2.50 25.54 -27.71
N THR A 118 -1.88 24.43 -27.32
CA THR A 118 -1.85 23.23 -28.18
C THR A 118 -1.95 21.95 -27.34
N GLU A 119 -2.84 21.07 -27.78
CA GLU A 119 -3.29 19.82 -27.18
C GLU A 119 -2.22 18.72 -27.10
N ALA A 120 -2.32 17.90 -26.06
CA ALA A 120 -2.09 16.45 -26.15
C ALA A 120 -2.87 15.73 -25.05
N THR A 121 -4.19 15.67 -25.18
CA THR A 121 -5.03 14.78 -24.37
C THR A 121 -4.85 13.37 -24.90
N LYS A 122 -4.00 12.56 -24.26
CA LYS A 122 -4.05 11.11 -24.43
C LYS A 122 -4.57 10.49 -23.15
N SER A 123 -5.83 10.07 -23.21
CA SER A 123 -6.49 9.27 -22.18
C SER A 123 -5.62 8.08 -21.83
N ILE A 124 -5.08 8.06 -20.62
CA ILE A 124 -4.54 6.85 -20.02
C ILE A 124 -5.68 6.31 -19.15
N GLU A 125 -6.48 5.41 -19.72
CA GLU A 125 -7.32 4.55 -18.92
C GLU A 125 -6.39 3.67 -18.09
N ALA A 126 -6.20 4.04 -16.82
CA ALA A 126 -5.72 3.10 -15.83
C ALA A 126 -6.81 2.04 -15.68
N THR A 127 -6.69 0.96 -16.46
CA THR A 127 -7.37 -0.30 -16.16
C THR A 127 -6.98 -0.66 -14.74
N THR A 128 -7.89 -0.43 -13.82
CA THR A 128 -7.83 -1.01 -12.49
C THR A 128 -8.07 -2.49 -12.73
N ALA A 129 -7.03 -3.31 -12.55
CA ALA A 129 -7.25 -4.73 -12.37
C ALA A 129 -8.27 -4.87 -11.23
N PRO A 130 -9.32 -5.70 -11.39
CA PRO A 130 -10.21 -5.98 -10.28
C PRO A 130 -9.36 -6.46 -9.13
N ASP A 131 -9.67 -5.95 -7.93
CA ASP A 131 -9.09 -6.39 -6.67
C ASP A 131 -9.07 -7.91 -6.70
N ALA A 132 -7.88 -8.49 -6.91
CA ALA A 132 -7.71 -9.92 -6.88
C ALA A 132 -7.87 -10.29 -5.42
N ALA A 133 -9.13 -10.48 -5.02
CA ALA A 133 -9.52 -11.10 -3.78
C ALA A 133 -8.89 -12.49 -3.78
N LEU A 134 -7.64 -12.57 -3.31
CA LEU A 134 -7.04 -13.78 -2.81
C LEU A 134 -8.02 -14.28 -1.76
N GLY A 135 -8.70 -15.38 -2.12
CA GLY A 135 -9.92 -15.85 -1.47
C GLY A 135 -9.84 -15.81 0.04
N ALA A 136 -10.95 -15.40 0.65
CA ALA A 136 -11.16 -15.60 2.08
C ALA A 136 -10.87 -17.07 2.42
N HIS A 137 -9.84 -17.30 3.23
CA HIS A 137 -9.62 -18.60 3.84
C HIS A 137 -10.83 -18.86 4.75
N PRO A 138 -11.55 -20.00 4.60
CA PRO A 138 -12.68 -20.29 5.47
C PRO A 138 -12.17 -20.39 6.91
N SER A 139 -12.87 -19.69 7.82
CA SER A 139 -12.72 -19.85 9.26
C SER A 139 -12.92 -21.33 9.59
N GLN A 140 -11.85 -22.01 10.00
CA GLN A 140 -12.00 -23.29 10.65
C GLN A 140 -12.79 -23.06 11.93
N GLY A 141 -13.97 -23.66 12.00
CA GLY A 141 -14.79 -23.65 13.20
C GLY A 141 -14.10 -24.46 14.28
N ASP A 142 -14.00 -23.86 15.46
CA ASP A 142 -13.66 -24.57 16.69
C ASP A 142 -14.76 -25.60 16.94
N GLY A 143 -14.43 -26.87 16.73
CA GLY A 143 -15.21 -28.01 17.19
C GLY A 143 -14.97 -28.20 18.68
N SER A 144 -16.04 -28.05 19.45
CA SER A 144 -16.20 -28.51 20.83
C SER A 144 -16.06 -30.02 20.97
#